data_AF-A0A834IYC0-F1
#
_entry.id   AF-A0A834IYC0-F1
#
_cell.length_a   1.000
_cell.length_b   1.000
_cell.length_c   1.000
_cell.angle_alpha   90.00
_cell.angle_beta   90.00
_cell.angle_gamma   90.00
#
_symmetry.space_group_name_H-M   'P 1'
#
loop_
_entity.id
_entity.type
_entity.pdbx_description
1 polymer ?
#
loop_
_entity_poly.entity_id
_entity_poly.type
_entity_poly.pdbx_seq_one_letter_code
_entity_poly.pdbx_strand_id
1 'polypeptide(L)' 'MREKRFIKFASVEYDGQLYMTPQDFLDSVVESEPRPRLKRRVLSDKELEVMGNAIPSLRHGSPHMFRGLRDKGKMNLN' A
#
# COMPACT_ATOMS: atom_id res chain seq x y z
N MET A 1 -0.40 -7.38 -18.61
CA MET A 1 -1.61 -7.14 -17.79
C MET A 1 -1.29 -6.73 -16.36
N ARG A 2 -0.37 -7.41 -15.66
CA ARG A 2 0.02 -7.08 -14.27
C ARG A 2 0.68 -5.70 -14.13
N GLU A 3 1.62 -5.37 -15.01
CA GLU A 3 2.32 -4.07 -14.98
C GLU A 3 1.40 -2.86 -15.24
N LYS A 4 0.50 -2.97 -16.23
CA LYS A 4 -0.54 -1.95 -16.46
C LYS A 4 -1.44 -1.75 -15.24
N ARG A 5 -1.79 -2.84 -14.55
CA ARG A 5 -2.61 -2.79 -13.32
C ARG A 5 -1.82 -2.19 -12.16
N PHE A 6 -0.53 -2.53 -12.02
CA PHE A 6 0.36 -1.89 -11.06
C PHE A 6 0.39 -0.37 -11.25
N ILE A 7 0.70 0.12 -12.46
CA ILE A 7 0.75 1.57 -12.76
C ILE A 7 -0.61 2.25 -12.49
N LYS A 8 -1.70 1.56 -12.85
CA LYS A 8 -3.07 2.07 -12.69
C LYS A 8 -3.46 2.21 -11.22
N PHE A 9 -3.05 1.29 -10.35
CA PHE A 9 -3.43 1.27 -8.93
C PHE A 9 -2.41 1.92 -8.00
N ALA A 10 -1.12 1.95 -8.35
CA ALA A 10 -0.06 2.64 -7.60
C ALA A 10 -0.45 4.09 -7.27
N SER A 11 -0.61 4.39 -5.98
CA SER A 11 -1.00 5.71 -5.48
C SER A 11 0.18 6.58 -5.08
N VAL A 12 1.36 6.00 -4.96
CA VAL A 12 2.55 6.62 -4.39
C VAL A 12 3.68 6.69 -5.41
N GLU A 13 4.43 7.78 -5.36
CA GLU A 13 5.70 7.96 -6.08
C GLU A 13 6.79 8.36 -5.08
N TYR A 14 7.98 7.80 -5.24
CA TYR A 14 9.17 8.20 -4.51
C TYR A 14 10.38 8.09 -5.44
N ASP A 15 11.16 9.15 -5.52
CA ASP A 15 12.33 9.25 -6.39
C ASP A 15 12.04 8.85 -7.85
N GLY A 16 10.90 9.33 -8.39
CA GLY A 16 10.45 9.01 -9.74
C GLY A 16 9.93 7.58 -9.95
N GLN A 17 10.02 6.71 -8.95
CA GLN A 17 9.54 5.34 -9.00
C GLN A 17 8.14 5.22 -8.38
N LEU A 18 7.26 4.49 -9.05
CA LEU A 18 5.92 4.21 -8.54
C LEU A 18 5.93 3.07 -7.53
N TYR A 19 5.07 3.18 -6.51
CA TYR A 19 4.85 2.18 -5.47
C TYR A 19 3.36 1.99 -5.19
N MET A 20 3.05 0.81 -4.66
CA MET A 20 1.73 0.50 -4.11
C MET A 20 1.81 0.51 -2.58
N THR A 21 0.82 1.13 -1.96
CA THR A 21 0.52 0.85 -0.56
C THR A 21 -0.11 -0.54 -0.44
N PRO A 22 -0.11 -1.17 0.76
CA PRO A 22 -0.85 -2.42 0.97
C PRO A 22 -2.32 -2.34 0.54
N GLN A 23 -2.96 -1.17 0.74
CA GLN A 23 -4.33 -0.95 0.27
C GLN A 23 -4.43 -0.94 -1.25
N ASP A 24 -3.51 -0.27 -1.95
CA ASP A 24 -3.49 -0.28 -3.42
C ASP A 24 -3.34 -1.70 -3.96
N PHE A 25 -2.52 -2.54 -3.30
CA PHE A 25 -2.38 -3.94 -3.68
C PHE A 25 -3.71 -4.69 -3.54
N LEU A 26 -4.39 -4.57 -2.38
CA LEU A 26 -5.69 -5.20 -2.16
C LEU A 26 -6.74 -4.72 -3.19
N ASP A 27 -6.87 -3.40 -3.37
CA ASP A 27 -7.75 -2.80 -4.37
C ASP A 27 -7.40 -3.34 -5.77
N SER A 28 -6.11 -3.50 -6.09
CA SER A 28 -5.65 -4.06 -7.36
C SER A 28 -5.85 -5.56 -7.52
N VAL A 29 -6.37 -6.28 -6.54
CA VAL A 29 -6.78 -7.67 -6.70
C VAL A 29 -8.29 -7.78 -6.81
N VAL A 30 -9.03 -6.92 -6.09
CA VAL A 30 -10.49 -7.05 -5.94
C VAL A 30 -11.29 -6.11 -6.83
N GLU A 31 -10.79 -4.88 -7.05
CA GLU A 31 -11.51 -3.86 -7.81
C GLU A 31 -11.11 -3.86 -9.29
N SER A 32 -12.03 -3.47 -10.17
CA SER A 32 -11.76 -3.27 -11.60
C SER A 32 -11.02 -1.94 -11.88
N GLU A 33 -11.35 -0.91 -11.09
CA GLU A 33 -10.86 0.46 -11.22
C GLU A 33 -10.30 0.98 -9.87
N PRO A 34 -9.27 1.85 -9.88
CA PRO A 34 -8.78 2.48 -8.66
C PRO A 34 -9.78 3.53 -8.17
N ARG A 35 -9.72 3.84 -6.87
CA ARG A 35 -10.48 4.95 -6.29
C ARG A 35 -10.13 6.28 -6.98
N PRO A 36 -11.10 7.18 -7.22
CA PRO A 36 -10.85 8.50 -7.78
C PRO A 36 -9.80 9.26 -6.97
N ARG A 37 -8.81 9.84 -7.65
CA ARG A 37 -7.73 10.60 -7.02
C ARG A 37 -7.29 11.75 -7.93
N LEU A 38 -7.02 12.90 -7.32
CA LEU A 38 -6.60 14.11 -8.04
C LEU A 38 -5.18 13.95 -8.61
N LYS A 39 -4.26 13.39 -7.81
CA LYS A 39 -2.87 13.09 -8.22
C LYS A 39 -2.28 11.98 -7.35
N ARG A 40 -1.18 11.38 -7.80
CA ARG A 40 -0.35 10.50 -6.97
C ARG A 40 0.31 11.29 -5.86
N ARG A 41 0.47 10.67 -4.69
CA ARG A 41 1.20 11.26 -3.57
C ARG A 41 2.70 11.03 -3.78
N VAL A 42 3.46 12.11 -3.86
CA VAL A 42 4.94 12.07 -3.87
C VAL A 42 5.40 12.04 -2.42
N LEU A 43 6.19 11.04 -2.03
CA LEU A 43 6.71 10.94 -0.67
C LEU A 43 8.05 11.66 -0.52
N SER A 44 8.25 12.20 0.69
CA SER A 44 9.56 12.59 1.21
C SER A 44 10.22 11.44 1.98
N ASP A 45 11.53 11.53 2.19
CA ASP A 45 12.31 10.55 2.98
C ASP A 45 11.75 10.36 4.39
N LYS A 46 11.31 11.45 5.03
CA LYS A 46 10.71 11.42 6.37
C LYS A 46 9.40 10.64 6.39
N GLU A 47 8.57 10.77 5.36
CA GLU A 47 7.33 10.00 5.26
C GLU A 47 7.61 8.52 5.03
N LEU A 48 8.64 8.18 4.26
CA LEU A 48 9.08 6.80 4.08
C LEU A 48 9.57 6.17 5.38
N GLU A 49 10.35 6.91 6.17
CA GLU A 49 10.83 6.43 7.47
C GLU A 49 9.67 6.10 8.41
N VAL A 50 8.68 6.99 8.49
CA VAL A 50 7.45 6.77 9.29
C VAL A 50 6.67 5.56 8.77
N MET A 51 6.54 5.41 7.44
CA MET A 51 5.86 4.26 6.83
C MET A 51 6.61 2.94 7.08
N GLY A 52 7.95 2.94 7.01
CA GLY A 52 8.78 1.77 7.29
C GLY A 52 8.68 1.33 8.75
N ASN A 53 8.68 2.28 9.69
CA ASN A 53 8.50 2.00 11.12
C ASN A 53 7.08 1.51 11.45
N ALA A 54 6.08 1.89 10.64
CA ALA A 54 4.70 1.44 10.79
C ALA A 54 4.43 0.05 10.20
N ILE A 55 5.33 -0.52 9.39
CA ILE A 55 5.20 -1.87 8.80
C ILE A 55 6.17 -2.80 9.53
N PRO A 56 5.76 -3.37 10.67
CA PRO A 56 6.60 -4.29 11.41
C PRO A 56 6.74 -5.59 10.60
N SER A 57 7.97 -5.79 10.11
CA SER A 57 8.50 -6.93 9.38
C SER A 57 7.48 -7.80 8.62
N LEU A 58 7.38 -7.58 7.31
CA LEU A 58 6.80 -8.50 6.31
C LEU A 58 7.46 -9.91 6.26
N ARG A 59 8.30 -10.26 7.25
CA ARG A 59 9.06 -11.52 7.29
C ARG A 59 8.21 -12.75 7.62
N HIS A 60 6.99 -12.57 8.15
CA HIS A 60 6.06 -13.67 8.45
C HIS A 60 4.68 -13.37 7.87
N GLY A 61 4.57 -13.49 6.54
CA GLY A 61 3.31 -13.28 5.82
C GLY A 61 2.23 -14.27 6.22
N SER A 62 1.44 -13.95 7.25
CA SER A 62 0.23 -14.69 7.61
C SER A 62 -0.97 -14.18 6.79
N PRO A 63 -1.78 -15.07 6.18
CA PRO A 63 -3.01 -14.70 5.48
C PRO A 63 -4.02 -13.92 6.33
N HIS A 64 -3.89 -14.00 7.66
CA HIS A 64 -4.77 -13.32 8.61
C HIS A 64 -4.40 -11.85 8.84
N MET A 65 -3.21 -11.40 8.44
CA MET A 65 -2.75 -10.02 8.59
C MET A 65 -3.67 -9.01 7.86
N PHE A 66 -4.19 -9.41 6.69
CA PHE A 66 -5.02 -8.55 5.87
C PHE A 66 -6.47 -8.41 6.36
N ARG A 67 -6.95 -9.33 7.21
CA ARG A 67 -8.31 -9.24 7.77
C ARG A 67 -8.40 -8.23 8.92
N GLY A 68 -7.33 -8.09 9.72
CA GLY A 68 -7.27 -7.08 10.79
C GLY A 68 -7.27 -5.63 10.27
N LEU A 69 -6.80 -5.42 9.03
CA LEU A 69 -6.73 -4.10 8.38
C LEU A 69 -8.10 -3.49 8.06
N ARG A 70 -9.15 -4.31 7.89
CA ARG A 70 -10.47 -3.82 7.45
C ARG A 70 -11.31 -3.26 8.60
N ASP A 71 -11.13 -3.75 9.82
CA ASP A 71 -12.04 -3.40 10.92
C ASP A 71 -11.53 -2.29 11.84
N LYS A 72 -10.22 -2.16 12.10
CA LYS A 72 -9.69 -1.16 13.03
C LYS A 72 -8.25 -0.82 12.66
N GLY A 73 -7.99 0.38 12.15
CA GLY A 73 -6.67 0.85 11.70
C GLY A 73 -5.59 0.98 12.78
N LYS A 74 -5.28 -0.10 13.51
CA LYS A 74 -4.11 -0.23 14.38
C LYS A 74 -3.52 -1.62 14.22
N MET A 75 -2.30 -1.70 13.71
CA MET A 75 -1.47 -2.90 13.79
C MET A 75 -1.03 -3.07 15.25
N ASN A 76 -1.40 -4.19 15.87
CA ASN A 76 -0.82 -4.64 17.12
C ASN A 76 -0.09 -5.95 16.82
N LEU A 77 1.22 -5.99 17.11
CA LEU A 77 2.04 -7.19 17.00
C LEU A 77 2.41 -7.62 18.39
N ASN A 78 1.93 -8.80 18.76
CA ASN A 78 2.67 -9.72 19.60
C ASN A 78 2.89 -10.99 18.78
#